data_AF-A0A7W7KEV8-F1
#
_entry.id   AF-A0A7W7KEV8-F1
#
_cell.length_a   1.000
_cell.length_b   1.000
_cell.length_c   1.000
_cell.angle_alpha   90.00
_cell.angle_beta   90.00
_cell.angle_gamma   90.00
#
_symmetry.space_group_name_H-M   'P 1'
#
loop_
_entity.id
_entity.type
_entity.pdbx_description
1 polymer ?
#
loop_
_entity_poly.entity_id
_entity_poly.type
_entity_poly.pdbx_seq_one_letter_code
_entity_poly.pdbx_strand_id
1 'polypeptide(L)'
;MSEWSDGCVQGLATEAQAELWDGIRHFSNCIPVTARDVEQMRLVTGWNALQRHQLALVNHGMTLLYRDTQRSYSWEVIELWSHYYALQAESYQKVLDTTGTELMFEILKAVPKITEFKTRISNERLPGCGATKMYVTFQARDFMVWARLSRDQELVAKLRGAIYNVMNRAPVPFRYFEQDFLFSLLPEYVNKGAAAQRLLGMINGDEVGFHDERLELALCEIQKPSLVMTAGSAFEDVEFMGLGHFMITPQGSGLARALEQGAQEHLRTDIPVLAAEAAASS
;
A
#
# COMPACT_ATOMS: atom_id res chain seq x y z
N MET A 1 -11.95 6.70 11.26
CA MET A 1 -13.09 7.02 10.37
C MET A 1 -12.54 7.48 9.02
N SER A 2 -13.13 7.03 7.91
CA SER A 2 -12.83 7.52 6.55
C SER A 2 -14.13 7.82 5.81
N GLU A 3 -14.22 8.94 5.11
CA GLU A 3 -15.43 9.39 4.39
C GLU A 3 -15.26 9.27 2.86
N TRP A 4 -16.34 9.07 2.12
CA TRP A 4 -16.38 9.27 0.66
C TRP A 4 -16.40 10.77 0.32
N SER A 5 -16.21 11.09 -0.97
CA SER A 5 -16.44 12.43 -1.52
C SER A 5 -17.88 12.95 -1.40
N ASP A 6 -18.85 12.09 -1.04
CA ASP A 6 -20.26 12.47 -0.78
C ASP A 6 -20.58 12.63 0.72
N GLY A 7 -19.57 12.50 1.61
CA GLY A 7 -19.72 12.63 3.06
C GLY A 7 -20.18 11.35 3.78
N CYS A 8 -20.37 10.23 3.09
CA CYS A 8 -20.72 8.96 3.74
C CYS A 8 -19.50 8.31 4.42
N VAL A 9 -19.66 7.92 5.69
CA VAL A 9 -18.64 7.17 6.45
C VAL A 9 -18.50 5.74 5.91
N GLN A 10 -17.27 5.36 5.56
CA GLN A 10 -16.93 4.06 4.96
C GLN A 10 -16.15 3.10 5.86
N GLY A 11 -15.42 3.65 6.82
CA GLY A 11 -14.52 2.89 7.67
C GLY A 11 -14.71 3.32 9.10
N LEU A 12 -15.04 2.39 9.98
CA LEU A 12 -15.17 2.62 11.40
C LEU A 12 -14.10 1.80 12.13
N ALA A 13 -13.48 2.42 13.14
CA ALA A 13 -12.73 1.65 14.12
C ALA A 13 -13.74 1.02 15.07
N THR A 14 -13.57 -0.27 15.35
CA THR A 14 -14.20 -0.89 16.52
C THR A 14 -13.66 -0.25 17.81
N GLU A 15 -14.36 -0.43 18.92
CA GLU A 15 -13.92 0.07 20.23
C GLU A 15 -12.51 -0.40 20.58
N ALA A 16 -12.22 -1.70 20.43
CA ALA A 16 -10.89 -2.26 20.67
C ALA A 16 -9.80 -1.65 19.75
N GLN A 17 -10.12 -1.34 18.50
CA GLN A 17 -9.19 -0.66 17.59
C GLN A 17 -8.95 0.79 18.01
N ALA A 18 -9.99 1.49 18.49
CA ALA A 18 -9.86 2.84 18.99
C ALA A 18 -9.02 2.89 20.27
N GLU A 19 -9.27 1.99 21.23
CA GLU A 19 -8.48 1.86 22.46
C GLU A 19 -7.00 1.56 22.18
N LEU A 20 -6.72 0.62 21.27
CA LEU A 20 -5.34 0.32 20.87
C LEU A 20 -4.67 1.52 20.23
N TRP A 21 -5.37 2.22 19.32
CA TRP A 21 -4.85 3.42 18.67
C TRP A 21 -4.59 4.55 19.67
N ASP A 22 -5.49 4.75 20.63
CA ASP A 22 -5.31 5.71 21.72
C ASP A 22 -4.07 5.36 22.55
N GLY A 23 -3.85 4.08 22.89
CA GLY A 23 -2.61 3.64 23.52
C GLY A 23 -1.37 4.00 22.69
N ILE A 24 -1.35 3.64 21.41
CA ILE A 24 -0.18 3.83 20.55
C ILE A 24 0.14 5.33 20.35
N ARG A 25 -0.86 6.16 20.03
CA ARG A 25 -0.64 7.57 19.66
C ARG A 25 -0.15 8.46 20.80
N HIS A 26 -0.35 8.05 22.06
CA HIS A 26 0.14 8.77 23.24
C HIS A 26 1.63 8.52 23.52
N PHE A 27 2.17 7.40 23.05
CA PHE A 27 3.54 6.97 23.38
C PHE A 27 4.46 6.87 22.16
N SER A 28 4.01 7.29 20.98
CA SER A 28 4.79 7.12 19.75
C SER A 28 4.52 8.19 18.71
N ASN A 29 5.53 8.44 17.88
CA ASN A 29 5.40 9.19 16.63
C ASN A 29 4.81 8.28 15.56
N CYS A 30 3.58 8.57 15.13
CA CYS A 30 2.82 7.73 14.22
C CYS A 30 2.86 8.30 12.80
N ILE A 31 3.40 7.54 11.85
CA ILE A 31 3.42 7.89 10.42
C ILE A 31 2.63 6.82 9.65
N PRO A 32 1.51 7.15 8.99
CA PRO A 32 0.77 6.19 8.19
C PRO A 32 1.50 5.95 6.86
N VAL A 33 1.54 4.68 6.44
CA VAL A 33 2.05 4.26 5.12
C VAL A 33 0.90 3.57 4.38
N THR A 34 0.46 4.15 3.27
CA THR A 34 -0.80 3.73 2.63
C THR A 34 -0.75 3.77 1.10
N ALA A 35 -1.57 2.90 0.49
CA ALA A 35 -1.84 2.92 -0.94
C ALA A 35 -2.76 4.07 -1.37
N ARG A 36 -3.49 4.67 -0.41
CA ARG A 36 -4.42 5.78 -0.66
C ARG A 36 -3.74 6.92 -1.39
N ASP A 37 -4.48 7.62 -2.25
CA ASP A 37 -4.03 8.89 -2.82
C ASP A 37 -4.16 10.06 -1.82
N VAL A 38 -3.76 11.25 -2.26
CA VAL A 38 -3.77 12.47 -1.43
C VAL A 38 -5.18 12.85 -1.00
N GLU A 39 -6.15 12.79 -1.92
CA GLU A 39 -7.54 13.18 -1.62
C GLU A 39 -8.19 12.15 -0.68
N GLN A 40 -7.95 10.87 -0.92
CA GLN A 40 -8.40 9.80 -0.04
C GLN A 40 -7.81 9.92 1.37
N MET A 41 -6.55 10.34 1.51
CA MET A 41 -5.93 10.57 2.81
C MET A 41 -6.53 11.78 3.53
N ARG A 42 -6.90 12.84 2.80
CA ARG A 42 -7.61 14.01 3.36
C ARG A 42 -8.97 13.66 3.96
N LEU A 43 -9.62 12.63 3.43
CA LEU A 43 -10.90 12.13 3.93
C LEU A 43 -10.75 11.18 5.15
N VAL A 44 -9.52 10.87 5.59
CA VAL A 44 -9.29 10.06 6.79
C VAL A 44 -9.30 10.95 8.03
N THR A 45 -10.45 11.01 8.70
CA THR A 45 -10.64 11.79 9.93
C THR A 45 -10.19 11.04 11.18
N GLY A 46 -10.08 9.71 11.12
CA GLY A 46 -9.64 8.89 12.26
C GLY A 46 -8.14 8.97 12.58
N TRP A 47 -7.32 9.52 11.67
CA TRP A 47 -5.88 9.64 11.90
C TRP A 47 -5.59 10.93 12.68
N ASN A 48 -5.58 10.81 14.01
CA ASN A 48 -5.45 11.92 14.97
C ASN A 48 -4.25 11.73 15.92
N ALA A 49 -3.08 11.48 15.34
CA ALA A 49 -1.83 11.47 16.10
C ALA A 49 -1.64 12.81 16.86
N LEU A 50 -0.94 12.78 18.00
CA LEU A 50 -0.87 13.93 18.91
C LEU A 50 0.19 14.97 18.53
N GLN A 51 1.14 14.58 17.69
CA GLN A 51 2.22 15.44 17.22
C GLN A 51 1.68 16.65 16.46
N ARG A 52 2.37 17.77 16.57
CA ARG A 52 2.00 18.97 15.82
C ARG A 52 2.31 18.79 14.34
N HIS A 53 3.56 18.46 14.04
CA HIS A 53 4.09 18.26 12.70
C HIS A 53 3.98 16.80 12.34
N GLN A 54 3.07 16.48 11.42
CA GLN A 54 2.78 15.09 11.07
C GLN A 54 3.16 14.80 9.63
N LEU A 55 3.64 13.58 9.40
CA LEU A 55 3.97 13.06 8.08
C LEU A 55 3.03 11.93 7.70
N ALA A 56 2.83 11.72 6.41
CA ALA A 56 2.16 10.54 5.86
C ALA A 56 2.77 10.12 4.52
N LEU A 57 3.01 8.82 4.37
CA LEU A 57 3.41 8.21 3.10
C LEU A 57 2.17 7.68 2.39
N VAL A 58 1.82 8.29 1.26
CA VAL A 58 0.65 7.96 0.44
C VAL A 58 1.09 7.56 -0.96
N ASN A 59 0.15 7.12 -1.82
CA ASN A 59 0.44 6.60 -3.15
C ASN A 59 1.51 5.50 -3.12
N HIS A 60 1.33 4.50 -2.26
CA HIS A 60 2.32 3.43 -2.04
C HIS A 60 3.70 3.93 -1.57
N GLY A 61 3.75 5.10 -0.94
CA GLY A 61 4.97 5.72 -0.44
C GLY A 61 5.64 6.69 -1.41
N MET A 62 5.12 6.85 -2.62
CA MET A 62 5.70 7.78 -3.60
C MET A 62 5.39 9.26 -3.33
N THR A 63 4.45 9.56 -2.43
CA THR A 63 4.12 10.93 -2.04
C THR A 63 4.23 11.06 -0.53
N LEU A 64 4.98 12.06 -0.10
CA LEU A 64 5.08 12.44 1.31
C LEU A 64 4.17 13.65 1.55
N LEU A 65 3.30 13.51 2.53
CA LEU A 65 2.41 14.57 2.98
C LEU A 65 2.88 15.10 4.33
N TYR A 66 2.59 16.37 4.56
CA TYR A 66 2.80 17.08 5.80
C TYR A 66 1.51 17.75 6.28
N ARG A 67 1.28 17.82 7.59
CA ARG A 67 0.30 18.75 8.18
C ARG A 67 0.82 19.37 9.47
N ASP A 68 0.39 20.60 9.74
CA ASP A 68 0.59 21.29 11.03
C ASP A 68 -0.76 21.41 11.74
N THR A 69 -1.01 20.58 12.74
CA THR A 69 -2.31 20.53 13.44
C THR A 69 -2.70 21.82 14.17
N GLN A 70 -1.77 22.77 14.36
CA GLN A 70 -2.07 24.07 14.95
C GLN A 70 -2.44 25.14 13.91
N ARG A 71 -1.98 25.01 12.67
CA ARG A 71 -2.23 25.99 11.59
C ARG A 71 -3.31 25.53 10.61
N SER A 72 -3.25 24.28 10.21
CA SER A 72 -4.12 23.70 9.18
C SER A 72 -4.24 22.20 9.37
N TYR A 73 -5.47 21.70 9.46
CA TYR A 73 -5.73 20.26 9.48
C TYR A 73 -5.60 19.59 8.10
N SER A 74 -5.31 20.37 7.04
CA SER A 74 -5.19 19.85 5.68
C SER A 74 -3.80 19.28 5.41
N TRP A 75 -3.76 18.17 4.68
CA TRP A 75 -2.52 17.59 4.19
C TRP A 75 -1.98 18.35 2.98
N GLU A 76 -0.70 18.69 3.06
CA GLU A 76 0.09 19.35 2.02
C GLU A 76 1.13 18.39 1.44
N VAL A 77 1.39 18.51 0.14
CA VAL A 77 2.38 17.66 -0.54
C VAL A 77 3.78 18.26 -0.38
N ILE A 78 4.76 17.40 -0.05
CA ILE A 78 6.18 17.69 -0.17
C ILE A 78 6.62 17.22 -1.57
N GLU A 79 6.60 18.13 -2.55
CA GLU A 79 6.75 17.79 -3.98
C GLU A 79 8.10 17.14 -4.32
N LEU A 80 9.18 17.61 -3.67
CA LEU A 80 10.53 17.09 -3.87
C LEU A 80 10.63 15.59 -3.57
N TRP A 81 9.75 15.06 -2.72
CA TRP A 81 9.70 13.64 -2.41
C TRP A 81 9.28 12.82 -3.63
N SER A 82 8.23 13.29 -4.31
CA SER A 82 7.64 12.63 -5.49
C SER A 82 8.55 12.71 -6.72
N HIS A 83 9.37 13.77 -6.85
CA HIS A 83 10.30 13.93 -7.97
C HIS A 83 11.30 12.78 -8.09
N TYR A 84 11.76 12.23 -6.96
CA TYR A 84 12.63 11.05 -6.95
C TYR A 84 12.02 9.85 -7.68
N TYR A 85 10.71 9.64 -7.54
CA TYR A 85 10.00 8.55 -8.21
C TYR A 85 9.66 8.91 -9.67
N ALA A 86 9.38 10.18 -9.94
CA ALA A 86 9.14 10.65 -11.31
C ALA A 86 10.36 10.39 -12.21
N LEU A 87 11.58 10.67 -11.72
CA LEU A 87 12.82 10.41 -12.45
C LEU A 87 12.99 8.92 -12.79
N GLN A 88 12.65 8.02 -11.86
CA GLN A 88 12.68 6.58 -12.12
C GLN A 88 11.63 6.18 -13.16
N ALA A 89 10.42 6.72 -13.04
CA ALA A 89 9.30 6.44 -13.91
C ALA A 89 9.50 6.92 -15.35
N GLU A 90 10.34 7.93 -15.61
CA GLU A 90 10.65 8.41 -16.96
C GLU A 90 11.11 7.29 -17.90
N SER A 91 11.94 6.37 -17.40
CA SER A 91 12.42 5.21 -18.16
C SER A 91 11.34 4.16 -18.44
N TYR A 92 10.19 4.24 -17.77
CA TYR A 92 9.09 3.27 -17.85
C TYR A 92 7.86 3.78 -18.63
N GLN A 93 7.85 5.03 -19.12
CA GLN A 93 6.63 5.64 -19.70
C GLN A 93 6.04 4.81 -20.84
N LYS A 94 6.88 4.33 -21.77
CA LYS A 94 6.43 3.49 -22.89
C LYS A 94 5.84 2.17 -22.40
N VAL A 95 6.48 1.54 -21.41
CA VAL A 95 6.02 0.26 -20.84
C VAL A 95 4.67 0.43 -20.18
N LEU A 96 4.49 1.46 -19.34
CA LEU A 96 3.21 1.75 -18.68
C LEU A 96 2.06 1.96 -19.67
N ASP A 97 2.31 2.66 -20.78
CA ASP A 97 1.30 2.85 -21.82
C ASP A 97 0.90 1.57 -22.54
N THR A 98 1.89 0.75 -22.90
CA THR A 98 1.65 -0.55 -23.52
C THR A 98 0.91 -1.47 -22.55
N THR A 99 1.37 -1.58 -21.31
CA THR A 99 0.75 -2.42 -20.27
C THR A 99 -0.70 -2.02 -19.99
N GLY A 100 -1.00 -0.72 -19.85
CA GLY A 100 -2.38 -0.26 -19.64
C GLY A 100 -3.31 -0.62 -20.82
N THR A 101 -2.79 -0.52 -22.05
CA THR A 101 -3.54 -0.87 -23.26
C THR A 101 -3.76 -2.37 -23.36
N GLU A 102 -2.73 -3.18 -23.16
CA GLU A 102 -2.82 -4.65 -23.16
C GLU A 102 -3.75 -5.17 -22.08
N LEU A 103 -3.70 -4.55 -20.89
CA LEU A 103 -4.60 -4.85 -19.78
C LEU A 103 -6.06 -4.70 -20.17
N MET A 104 -6.40 -3.60 -20.85
CA MET A 104 -7.75 -3.38 -21.36
C MET A 104 -8.19 -4.50 -22.31
N PHE A 105 -7.35 -4.85 -23.29
CA PHE A 105 -7.68 -5.87 -24.27
C PHE A 105 -7.84 -7.27 -23.66
N GLU A 106 -6.93 -7.67 -22.78
CA GLU A 106 -7.01 -9.00 -22.13
C GLU A 106 -8.21 -9.12 -21.21
N ILE A 107 -8.52 -8.06 -20.45
CA ILE A 107 -9.70 -8.03 -19.59
C ILE A 107 -10.98 -8.13 -20.44
N LEU A 108 -11.09 -7.37 -21.53
CA LEU A 108 -12.27 -7.41 -22.41
C LEU A 108 -12.44 -8.78 -23.08
N LYS A 109 -11.35 -9.46 -23.42
CA LYS A 109 -11.37 -10.80 -23.99
C LYS A 109 -11.80 -11.86 -22.97
N ALA A 110 -11.25 -11.80 -21.75
CA ALA A 110 -11.52 -12.79 -20.71
C ALA A 110 -12.88 -12.59 -20.05
N VAL A 111 -13.32 -11.34 -19.91
CA VAL A 111 -14.55 -10.94 -19.20
C VAL A 111 -15.31 -9.89 -20.02
N PRO A 112 -15.91 -10.24 -21.18
CA PRO A 112 -16.62 -9.28 -22.03
C PRO A 112 -17.73 -8.51 -21.29
N LYS A 113 -18.36 -9.18 -20.31
CA LYS A 113 -19.41 -8.63 -19.45
C LYS A 113 -18.98 -7.38 -18.67
N ILE A 114 -17.68 -7.17 -18.49
CA ILE A 114 -17.16 -5.99 -17.78
C ILE A 114 -17.53 -4.67 -18.47
N THR A 115 -17.87 -4.71 -19.76
CA THR A 115 -18.36 -3.56 -20.55
C THR A 115 -19.75 -3.07 -20.12
N GLU A 116 -20.51 -3.90 -19.41
CA GLU A 116 -21.83 -3.52 -18.85
C GLU A 116 -21.69 -2.67 -17.58
N PHE A 117 -20.48 -2.51 -17.04
CA PHE A 117 -20.21 -1.85 -15.78
C PHE A 117 -19.29 -0.63 -15.95
N LYS A 118 -19.42 0.33 -15.04
CA LYS A 118 -18.49 1.45 -14.97
C LYS A 118 -17.13 0.95 -14.47
N THR A 119 -16.19 0.84 -15.39
CA THR A 119 -14.80 0.48 -15.10
C THR A 119 -13.84 1.52 -15.65
N ARG A 120 -12.64 1.59 -15.08
CA ARG A 120 -11.62 2.55 -15.49
C ARG A 120 -10.25 1.91 -15.41
N ILE A 121 -9.50 1.99 -16.50
CA ILE A 121 -8.04 1.80 -16.49
C ILE A 121 -7.42 3.19 -16.52
N SER A 122 -6.49 3.45 -15.61
CA SER A 122 -5.73 4.70 -15.60
C SER A 122 -4.25 4.46 -15.38
N ASN A 123 -3.46 5.38 -15.91
CA ASN A 123 -2.08 5.55 -15.51
C ASN A 123 -2.05 6.64 -14.45
N GLU A 124 -1.73 6.26 -13.21
CA GLU A 124 -1.73 7.18 -12.08
C GLU A 124 -0.56 8.18 -12.18
N ARG A 125 -0.81 9.39 -11.73
CA ARG A 125 0.16 10.50 -11.73
C ARG A 125 0.23 11.11 -10.35
N LEU A 126 1.40 11.61 -9.98
CA LEU A 126 1.59 12.25 -8.68
C LEU A 126 1.48 13.76 -8.80
N PRO A 127 1.04 14.45 -7.73
CA PRO A 127 1.10 15.90 -7.65
C PRO A 127 2.54 16.41 -7.85
N GLY A 128 2.71 17.53 -8.56
CA GLY A 128 4.01 18.15 -8.80
C GLY A 128 4.92 17.42 -9.81
N CYS A 129 4.47 16.31 -10.41
CA CYS A 129 5.26 15.48 -11.33
C CYS A 129 4.80 15.58 -12.81
N GLY A 130 4.01 16.60 -13.16
CA GLY A 130 3.57 16.86 -14.53
C GLY A 130 2.79 15.70 -15.16
N ALA A 131 3.19 15.29 -16.36
CA ALA A 131 2.53 14.24 -17.14
C ALA A 131 3.07 12.82 -16.87
N THR A 132 4.07 12.69 -15.99
CA THR A 132 4.76 11.41 -15.71
C THR A 132 3.81 10.42 -15.06
N LYS A 133 3.66 9.26 -15.71
CA LYS A 133 2.84 8.13 -15.27
C LYS A 133 3.66 7.28 -14.31
N MET A 134 3.09 6.86 -13.19
CA MET A 134 3.81 6.09 -12.19
C MET A 134 3.49 4.61 -12.22
N TYR A 135 2.21 4.25 -12.35
CA TYR A 135 1.74 2.86 -12.34
C TYR A 135 0.37 2.74 -13.01
N VAL A 136 -0.03 1.52 -13.36
CA VAL A 136 -1.32 1.24 -13.97
C VAL A 136 -2.31 0.83 -12.89
N THR A 137 -3.52 1.37 -12.93
CA THR A 137 -4.64 0.95 -12.10
C THR A 137 -5.80 0.48 -12.96
N PHE A 138 -6.57 -0.45 -12.41
CA PHE A 138 -7.85 -0.88 -12.93
C PHE A 138 -8.90 -0.84 -11.80
N GLN A 139 -9.95 -0.06 -11.99
CA GLN A 139 -11.09 0.05 -11.08
C GLN A 139 -12.31 -0.66 -11.67
N ALA A 140 -12.86 -1.62 -10.92
CA ALA A 140 -14.01 -2.41 -11.36
C ALA A 140 -15.05 -2.62 -10.25
N ARG A 141 -15.35 -1.57 -9.47
CA ARG A 141 -16.25 -1.63 -8.31
C ARG A 141 -17.59 -2.28 -8.61
N ASP A 142 -18.34 -1.75 -9.56
CA ASP A 142 -19.71 -2.20 -9.81
C ASP A 142 -19.73 -3.66 -10.30
N PHE A 143 -18.77 -4.02 -11.15
CA PHE A 143 -18.57 -5.38 -11.60
C PHE A 143 -18.24 -6.33 -10.44
N MET A 144 -17.30 -5.97 -9.57
CA MET A 144 -16.87 -6.82 -8.46
C MET A 144 -17.95 -6.98 -7.39
N VAL A 145 -18.73 -5.94 -7.11
CA VAL A 145 -19.91 -6.03 -6.23
C VAL A 145 -20.94 -6.99 -6.83
N TRP A 146 -21.27 -6.81 -8.11
CA TRP A 146 -22.22 -7.67 -8.80
C TRP A 146 -21.76 -9.14 -8.84
N ALA A 147 -20.48 -9.40 -9.16
CA ALA A 147 -19.93 -10.75 -9.23
C ALA A 147 -19.96 -11.45 -7.86
N ARG A 148 -19.65 -10.72 -6.78
CA ARG A 148 -19.78 -11.24 -5.40
C ARG A 148 -21.21 -11.60 -5.04
N LEU A 149 -22.17 -10.72 -5.33
CA LEU A 149 -23.59 -10.97 -5.05
C LEU A 149 -24.15 -12.13 -5.88
N SER A 150 -23.72 -12.24 -7.13
CA SER A 150 -24.10 -13.32 -8.05
C SER A 150 -23.37 -14.63 -7.78
N ARG A 151 -22.43 -14.64 -6.82
CA ARG A 151 -21.55 -15.79 -6.49
C ARG A 151 -20.77 -16.33 -7.69
N ASP A 152 -20.47 -15.49 -8.66
CA ASP A 152 -19.78 -15.86 -9.89
C ASP A 152 -18.26 -15.74 -9.70
N GLN A 153 -17.70 -16.73 -8.98
CA GLN A 153 -16.27 -16.78 -8.70
C GLN A 153 -15.43 -17.05 -9.95
N GLU A 154 -16.01 -17.68 -10.97
CA GLU A 154 -15.32 -17.99 -12.22
C GLU A 154 -14.97 -16.71 -12.99
N LEU A 155 -15.90 -15.75 -13.08
CA LEU A 155 -15.61 -14.46 -13.71
C LEU A 155 -14.56 -13.65 -12.97
N VAL A 156 -14.57 -13.70 -11.62
CA VAL A 156 -13.52 -13.04 -10.82
C VAL A 156 -12.16 -13.71 -11.05
N ALA A 157 -12.11 -15.03 -11.14
CA ALA A 157 -10.89 -15.77 -11.45
C ALA A 157 -10.39 -15.45 -12.88
N LYS A 158 -11.28 -15.36 -13.87
CA LYS A 158 -10.94 -14.94 -15.24
C LYS A 158 -10.39 -13.52 -15.29
N LEU A 159 -10.99 -12.59 -14.53
CA LEU A 159 -10.49 -11.23 -14.44
C LEU A 159 -9.06 -11.20 -13.87
N ARG A 160 -8.84 -11.85 -12.72
CA ARG A 160 -7.50 -11.93 -12.12
C ARG A 160 -6.50 -12.62 -13.06
N GLY A 161 -6.91 -13.70 -13.73
CA GLY A 161 -6.11 -14.40 -14.72
C GLY A 161 -5.69 -13.49 -15.89
N ALA A 162 -6.58 -12.64 -16.40
CA ALA A 162 -6.25 -11.65 -17.43
C ALA A 162 -5.20 -10.65 -16.94
N ILE A 163 -5.33 -10.16 -15.71
CA ILE A 163 -4.36 -9.25 -15.09
C ILE A 163 -2.98 -9.94 -14.98
N TYR A 164 -2.93 -11.16 -14.42
CA TYR A 164 -1.68 -11.93 -14.30
C TYR A 164 -1.04 -12.24 -15.66
N ASN A 165 -1.83 -12.52 -16.70
CA ASN A 165 -1.30 -12.77 -18.05
C ASN A 165 -0.62 -11.54 -18.65
N VAL A 166 -1.09 -10.34 -18.34
CA VAL A 166 -0.43 -9.10 -18.78
C VAL A 166 0.85 -8.87 -17.97
N MET A 167 0.79 -9.05 -16.65
CA MET A 167 1.97 -8.93 -15.80
C MET A 167 3.11 -9.88 -16.23
N ASN A 168 2.81 -11.13 -16.54
CA ASN A 168 3.80 -12.14 -16.93
C ASN A 168 4.43 -11.89 -18.31
N ARG A 169 3.78 -11.12 -19.17
CA ARG A 169 4.30 -10.77 -20.51
C ARG A 169 4.93 -9.38 -20.56
N ALA A 170 4.75 -8.59 -19.50
CA ALA A 170 5.32 -7.27 -19.44
C ALA A 170 6.86 -7.34 -19.54
N PRO A 171 7.49 -6.38 -20.23
CA PRO A 171 8.94 -6.37 -20.42
C PRO A 171 9.72 -6.05 -19.13
N VAL A 172 9.02 -5.66 -18.07
CA VAL A 172 9.57 -5.34 -16.75
C VAL A 172 8.72 -6.01 -15.67
N PRO A 173 9.30 -6.36 -14.51
CA PRO A 173 8.54 -6.93 -13.42
C PRO A 173 7.58 -5.90 -12.83
N PHE A 174 6.35 -6.34 -12.58
CA PHE A 174 5.35 -5.59 -11.84
C PHE A 174 5.00 -6.33 -10.55
N ARG A 175 4.81 -5.57 -9.48
CA ARG A 175 4.14 -6.02 -8.26
C ARG A 175 2.64 -5.83 -8.44
N TYR A 176 1.86 -6.81 -8.00
CA TYR A 176 0.41 -6.74 -8.00
C TYR A 176 -0.06 -6.24 -6.64
N PHE A 177 -1.02 -5.32 -6.65
CA PHE A 177 -1.73 -4.90 -5.45
C PHE A 177 -3.23 -4.92 -5.71
N GLU A 178 -3.98 -5.61 -4.85
CA GLU A 178 -5.44 -5.66 -4.89
C GLU A 178 -6.02 -5.17 -3.57
N GLN A 179 -6.85 -4.13 -3.64
CA GLN A 179 -7.63 -3.68 -2.49
C GLN A 179 -9.06 -3.38 -2.90
N ASP A 180 -10.00 -4.12 -2.30
CA ASP A 180 -11.45 -4.05 -2.53
C ASP A 180 -11.86 -4.27 -4.00
N PHE A 181 -11.72 -3.23 -4.81
CA PHE A 181 -12.17 -3.12 -6.20
C PHE A 181 -11.13 -2.45 -7.12
N LEU A 182 -9.98 -2.11 -6.56
CA LEU A 182 -8.86 -1.47 -7.23
C LEU A 182 -7.75 -2.52 -7.38
N PHE A 183 -7.29 -2.66 -8.61
CA PHE A 183 -6.18 -3.51 -9.00
C PHE A 183 -5.06 -2.60 -9.49
N SER A 184 -3.85 -2.76 -8.98
CA SER A 184 -2.71 -1.92 -9.36
C SER A 184 -1.53 -2.78 -9.81
N LEU A 185 -0.93 -2.38 -10.93
CA LEU A 185 0.31 -2.94 -11.45
C LEU A 185 1.42 -1.94 -11.17
N LEU A 186 2.21 -2.22 -10.15
CA LEU A 186 3.22 -1.34 -9.59
C LEU A 186 4.61 -1.74 -10.14
N PRO A 187 5.31 -0.87 -10.88
CA PRO A 187 6.71 -1.11 -11.23
C PRO A 187 7.59 -1.30 -9.99
N GLU A 188 8.77 -1.89 -10.15
CA GLU A 188 9.69 -2.19 -9.04
C GLU A 188 10.04 -0.97 -8.17
N TYR A 189 10.17 0.21 -8.76
CA TYR A 189 10.45 1.45 -8.03
C TYR A 189 9.29 1.93 -7.14
N VAL A 190 8.09 1.36 -7.30
CA VAL A 190 6.92 1.68 -6.48
C VAL A 190 6.82 0.67 -5.34
N ASN A 191 7.39 1.03 -4.20
CA ASN A 191 7.55 0.12 -3.08
C ASN A 191 7.41 0.86 -1.73
N LYS A 192 6.41 0.45 -0.92
CA LYS A 192 6.20 1.00 0.42
C LYS A 192 7.41 0.78 1.34
N GLY A 193 8.04 -0.39 1.27
CA GLY A 193 9.22 -0.73 2.06
C GLY A 193 10.39 0.18 1.71
N ALA A 194 10.74 0.30 0.43
CA ALA A 194 11.81 1.20 -0.01
C ALA A 194 11.52 2.67 0.36
N ALA A 195 10.28 3.13 0.19
CA ALA A 195 9.87 4.48 0.56
C ALA A 195 9.97 4.74 2.08
N ALA A 196 9.52 3.78 2.90
CA ALA A 196 9.62 3.88 4.35
C ALA A 196 11.07 3.80 4.84
N GLN A 197 11.91 2.98 4.20
CA GLN A 197 13.34 2.90 4.50
C GLN A 197 14.04 4.23 4.24
N ARG A 198 13.75 4.87 3.10
CA ARG A 198 14.24 6.22 2.77
C ARG A 198 13.84 7.24 3.84
N LEU A 199 12.56 7.24 4.24
CA LEU A 199 12.07 8.14 5.30
C LEU A 199 12.75 7.87 6.65
N LEU A 200 12.94 6.61 7.03
CA LEU A 200 13.67 6.23 8.23
C LEU A 200 15.14 6.67 8.17
N GLY A 201 15.79 6.59 6.99
CA GLY A 201 17.12 7.12 6.77
C GLY A 201 17.21 8.63 7.05
N MET A 202 16.21 9.40 6.59
CA MET A 202 16.11 10.84 6.90
C MET A 202 15.89 11.09 8.40
N ILE A 203 15.01 10.33 9.06
CA ILE A 203 14.74 10.43 10.50
C ILE A 203 16.01 10.10 11.33
N ASN A 204 16.81 9.14 10.88
CA ASN A 204 18.04 8.73 11.55
C ASN A 204 19.23 9.67 11.31
N GLY A 205 19.10 10.60 10.36
CA GLY A 205 20.17 11.51 9.92
C GLY A 205 21.18 10.87 8.96
N ASP A 206 20.84 9.71 8.37
CA ASP A 206 21.71 8.99 7.43
C ASP A 206 21.59 9.55 5.99
N GLU A 207 20.47 10.19 5.67
CA GLU A 207 20.27 10.86 4.37
C GLU A 207 20.47 12.37 4.49
N VAL A 208 21.41 12.91 3.70
CA VAL A 208 21.71 14.34 3.61
C VAL A 208 21.29 14.85 2.23
N GLY A 209 20.60 15.99 2.15
CA GLY A 209 20.30 16.68 0.88
C GLY A 209 18.83 16.87 0.53
N PHE A 210 17.91 16.65 1.47
CA PHE A 210 16.49 16.97 1.29
C PHE A 210 16.12 18.20 2.13
N HIS A 211 16.00 19.37 1.50
CA HIS A 211 15.69 20.63 2.16
C HIS A 211 14.26 21.08 1.85
N ASP A 212 13.32 20.70 2.71
CA ASP A 212 11.96 21.25 2.76
C ASP A 212 11.69 21.64 4.21
N GLU A 213 11.38 22.91 4.48
CA GLU A 213 11.17 23.44 5.84
C GLU A 213 10.12 22.62 6.62
N ARG A 214 9.07 22.15 5.93
CA ARG A 214 7.99 21.37 6.56
C ARG A 214 8.49 19.99 6.97
N LEU A 215 9.33 19.38 6.14
CA LEU A 215 9.96 18.12 6.50
C LEU A 215 10.92 18.31 7.67
N GLU A 216 11.78 19.33 7.63
CA GLU A 216 12.75 19.64 8.69
C GLU A 216 12.05 19.87 10.04
N LEU A 217 10.91 20.58 10.05
CA LEU A 217 10.08 20.74 11.25
C LEU A 217 9.57 19.40 11.78
N ALA A 218 9.04 18.53 10.91
CA ALA A 218 8.55 17.23 11.32
C ALA A 218 9.66 16.30 11.83
N LEU A 219 10.83 16.27 11.17
CA LEU A 219 11.97 15.48 11.59
C LEU A 219 12.52 15.93 12.95
N CYS A 220 12.53 17.25 13.20
CA CYS A 220 12.93 17.82 14.50
C CYS A 220 12.01 17.35 15.65
N GLU A 221 10.69 17.23 15.39
CA GLU A 221 9.73 16.74 16.37
C GLU A 221 9.80 15.22 16.56
N ILE A 222 9.96 14.46 15.46
CA ILE A 222 9.99 12.99 15.51
C ILE A 222 11.24 12.49 16.26
N GLN A 223 12.39 13.12 16.01
CA GLN A 223 13.71 12.73 16.52
C GLN A 223 14.11 11.29 16.14
N LYS A 224 15.38 10.94 16.38
CA LYS A 224 15.87 9.59 16.11
C LYS A 224 15.20 8.57 17.05
N PRO A 225 14.41 7.60 16.54
CA PRO A 225 13.73 6.64 17.40
C PRO A 225 14.72 5.62 17.98
N SER A 226 14.54 5.25 19.25
CA SER A 226 15.24 4.10 19.85
C SER A 226 14.63 2.76 19.44
N LEU A 227 13.33 2.75 19.12
CA LEU A 227 12.59 1.58 18.67
C LEU A 227 11.63 1.99 17.56
N VAL A 228 11.46 1.10 16.58
CA VAL A 228 10.53 1.25 15.47
C VAL A 228 9.59 0.06 15.48
N MET A 229 8.29 0.35 15.48
CA MET A 229 7.24 -0.65 15.37
C MET A 229 6.52 -0.45 14.03
N THR A 230 6.30 -1.53 13.31
CA THR A 230 5.61 -1.53 12.02
C THR A 230 4.33 -2.34 12.11
N ALA A 231 3.28 -1.87 11.42
CA ALA A 231 1.99 -2.53 11.42
C ALA A 231 1.45 -2.64 10.00
N GLY A 232 1.06 -3.85 9.60
CA GLY A 232 0.55 -4.14 8.26
C GLY A 232 -0.40 -5.32 8.25
N SER A 233 -1.19 -5.43 7.18
CA SER A 233 -2.27 -6.42 7.09
C SER A 233 -2.25 -7.22 5.78
N ALA A 234 -1.52 -6.71 4.79
CA ALA A 234 -1.41 -7.31 3.48
C ALA A 234 0.00 -7.91 3.29
N PHE A 235 0.13 -8.86 2.37
CA PHE A 235 1.42 -9.49 2.08
C PHE A 235 2.42 -8.49 1.50
N GLU A 236 1.92 -7.50 0.76
CA GLU A 236 2.68 -6.39 0.18
C GLU A 236 3.26 -5.45 1.25
N ASP A 237 2.74 -5.50 2.49
CA ASP A 237 3.28 -4.72 3.60
C ASP A 237 4.52 -5.39 4.22
N VAL A 238 4.84 -6.66 3.91
CA VAL A 238 5.92 -7.43 4.59
C VAL A 238 7.29 -6.76 4.46
N GLU A 239 7.65 -6.22 3.29
CA GLU A 239 8.92 -5.50 3.13
C GLU A 239 8.99 -4.24 4.01
N PHE A 240 7.89 -3.50 4.12
CA PHE A 240 7.77 -2.37 5.03
C PHE A 240 7.80 -2.81 6.49
N MET A 241 7.09 -3.89 6.83
CA MET A 241 7.06 -4.43 8.18
C MET A 241 8.44 -4.89 8.63
N GLY A 242 9.23 -5.43 7.71
CA GLY A 242 10.64 -5.80 7.86
C GLY A 242 11.55 -4.72 8.44
N LEU A 243 11.17 -3.45 8.33
CA LEU A 243 11.95 -2.32 8.84
C LEU A 243 11.78 -2.08 10.34
N GLY A 244 10.75 -2.68 10.95
CA GLY A 244 10.46 -2.56 12.38
C GLY A 244 11.29 -3.53 13.22
N HIS A 245 11.61 -3.13 14.44
CA HIS A 245 12.11 -4.05 15.47
C HIS A 245 10.99 -4.97 15.96
N PHE A 246 9.74 -4.50 15.87
CA PHE A 246 8.53 -5.26 16.15
C PHE A 246 7.55 -5.11 14.98
N MET A 247 6.95 -6.23 14.57
CA MET A 247 5.95 -6.30 13.52
C MET A 247 4.61 -6.70 14.11
N ILE A 248 3.56 -5.93 13.81
CA ILE A 248 2.20 -6.21 14.26
C ILE A 248 1.30 -6.43 13.05
N THR A 249 0.50 -7.50 13.09
CA THR A 249 -0.56 -7.72 12.11
C THR A 249 -1.87 -8.07 12.81
N PRO A 250 -3.03 -7.56 12.34
CA PRO A 250 -4.32 -7.99 12.88
C PRO A 250 -4.52 -9.48 12.62
N GLN A 251 -4.96 -10.25 13.63
CA GLN A 251 -5.14 -11.70 13.53
C GLN A 251 -6.05 -12.15 12.38
N GLY A 252 -7.06 -11.34 12.02
CA GLY A 252 -7.97 -11.64 10.92
C GLY A 252 -7.46 -11.25 9.52
N SER A 253 -6.25 -10.71 9.40
CA SER A 253 -5.71 -10.15 8.17
C SER A 253 -5.34 -11.23 7.14
N GLY A 254 -5.17 -10.80 5.88
CA GLY A 254 -4.67 -11.70 4.83
C GLY A 254 -3.28 -12.23 5.15
N LEU A 255 -2.40 -11.37 5.69
CA LEU A 255 -1.06 -11.75 6.13
C LEU A 255 -1.11 -12.77 7.29
N ALA A 256 -1.91 -12.53 8.32
CA ALA A 256 -2.02 -13.44 9.46
C ALA A 256 -2.48 -14.84 9.03
N ARG A 257 -3.50 -14.92 8.16
CA ARG A 257 -3.98 -16.19 7.61
C ARG A 257 -2.93 -16.90 6.76
N ALA A 258 -2.18 -16.17 5.94
CA ALA A 258 -1.10 -16.74 5.14
C ALA A 258 0.02 -17.30 6.03
N LEU A 259 0.37 -16.60 7.11
CA LEU A 259 1.35 -17.08 8.10
C LEU A 259 0.84 -18.32 8.85
N GLU A 260 -0.42 -18.35 9.26
CA GLU A 260 -1.04 -19.53 9.89
C GLU A 260 -1.01 -20.75 8.97
N GLN A 261 -1.32 -20.58 7.69
CA GLN A 261 -1.26 -21.65 6.69
C GLN A 261 0.17 -22.15 6.49
N GLY A 262 1.14 -21.24 6.29
CA GLY A 262 2.54 -21.61 6.12
C GLY A 262 3.14 -22.32 7.34
N ALA A 263 2.76 -21.90 8.56
CA ALA A 263 3.16 -22.56 9.80
C ALA A 263 2.56 -23.97 9.92
N GLN A 264 1.29 -24.15 9.54
CA GLN A 264 0.65 -25.47 9.50
C GLN A 264 1.28 -26.39 8.45
N GLU A 265 1.71 -25.85 7.31
CA GLU A 265 2.43 -26.61 6.28
C GLU A 265 3.82 -27.04 6.75
N HIS A 266 4.60 -26.15 7.37
CA HIS A 266 5.91 -26.50 7.95
C HIS A 266 5.79 -27.57 9.05
N LEU A 267 4.80 -27.46 9.95
CA LEU A 267 4.57 -28.48 10.98
C LEU A 267 4.18 -29.84 10.39
N ARG A 268 3.57 -29.87 9.19
CA ARG A 268 3.24 -31.11 8.48
C ARG A 268 4.42 -31.71 7.73
N THR A 269 5.38 -30.90 7.28
CA THR A 269 6.57 -31.39 6.55
C THR A 269 7.72 -31.75 7.47
N ASP A 270 7.92 -31.03 8.57
CA ASP A 270 9.16 -31.13 9.36
C ASP A 270 9.04 -32.09 10.55
N ILE A 271 7.84 -32.26 11.11
CA ILE A 271 7.61 -33.21 12.22
C ILE A 271 7.76 -34.68 11.77
N PRO A 272 7.29 -35.12 10.58
CA PRO A 272 7.52 -36.48 10.13
C PRO A 272 8.98 -36.76 9.77
N VAL A 273 9.73 -35.75 9.30
CA VAL A 273 11.16 -35.90 8.94
C VAL A 273 12.00 -36.05 10.21
N LEU A 274 11.77 -35.23 11.23
CA LEU A 274 12.46 -35.36 12.53
C LEU A 274 12.08 -36.66 13.27
N ALA A 275 10.83 -37.13 13.13
CA ALA A 275 10.41 -38.42 13.69
C ALA A 275 11.03 -39.62 12.95
N ALA A 276 11.22 -39.52 11.63
CA ALA A 276 11.87 -40.56 10.83
C ALA A 276 13.39 -40.61 11.07
N GLU A 277 14.05 -39.45 11.23
CA GLU A 277 15.48 -39.38 11.56
C GLU A 277 15.77 -39.88 12.99
N ALA A 278 14.88 -39.60 13.94
CA ALA A 278 14.97 -40.14 15.30
C ALA A 278 14.76 -41.67 15.35
N ALA A 279 13.87 -42.21 14.51
CA ALA A 279 13.62 -43.66 14.41
C ALA A 279 14.70 -44.42 13.62
N ALA A 280 15.42 -43.75 12.71
CA ALA A 280 16.56 -44.34 11.98
C ALA A 280 17.87 -44.33 12.80
N SER A 281 17.89 -43.61 13.93
CA SER A 281 19.03 -43.48 14.83
C SER A 281 18.93 -44.37 16.08
N SER A 282 17.91 -45.23 16.16
CA SER A 282 17.65 -46.21 17.24
C SER A 282 17.71 -47.64 16.72
#